data_AF-A0A4Q3IRB4-F1
#
_entry.id   AF-A0A4Q3IRB4-F1
#
_cell.length_a   1.000
_cell.length_b   1.000
_cell.length_c   1.000
_cell.angle_alpha   90.00
_cell.angle_beta   90.00
_cell.angle_gamma   90.00
#
_symmetry.space_group_name_H-M   'P 1'
#
loop_
_entity.id
_entity.type
_entity.pdbx_description
1 polymer ?
#
loop_
_entity_poly.entity_id
_entity_poly.type
_entity_poly.pdbx_seq_one_letter_code
_entity_poly.pdbx_strand_id
1 'polypeptide(L)'
;MFGHGWWRRFAAAIPYMPQAGVDAMAHDNHAHLHNDTLNFASGAGALGILAYLALMAAPIVSAVRSPRTEHWTMRVCAALGLSLGYVAMGLTDTMFVFEIPKSMYCLSAAIIMAFLLDAPPAPRAPKPGLSESSRPQEFAGTVER
;
A
#
# COMPACT_ATOMS: atom_id res chain seq x y z
N MET A 1 7.84 19.77 17.69
CA MET A 1 8.20 18.35 17.44
C MET A 1 7.14 17.40 17.98
N PHE A 2 6.69 17.60 19.23
CA PHE A 2 5.58 16.85 19.83
C PHE A 2 4.22 17.44 19.41
N GLY A 3 3.23 16.57 19.22
CA GLY A 3 1.84 16.96 18.96
C GLY A 3 1.12 17.40 20.22
N HIS A 4 -0.03 18.05 20.06
CA HIS A 4 -0.88 18.54 21.14
C HIS A 4 -1.84 17.46 21.68
N GLY A 5 -1.81 16.26 21.10
CA GLY A 5 -2.75 15.18 21.40
C GLY A 5 -4.04 15.32 20.58
N TRP A 6 -4.71 14.19 20.35
CA TRP A 6 -5.86 14.14 19.44
C TRP A 6 -7.04 15.02 19.89
N TRP A 7 -7.21 15.24 21.20
CA TRP A 7 -8.28 16.09 21.72
C TRP A 7 -7.96 17.59 21.71
N ARG A 8 -6.67 17.97 21.61
CA ARG A 8 -6.25 19.39 21.62
C ARG A 8 -5.55 19.80 20.34
N ARG A 9 -5.68 19.02 19.27
CA ARG A 9 -5.00 19.26 17.98
C ARG A 9 -5.34 20.62 17.35
N PHE A 10 -6.55 21.13 17.59
CA PHE A 10 -6.94 22.48 17.17
C PHE A 10 -6.21 23.60 17.90
N ALA A 11 -5.68 23.36 19.11
CA ALA A 11 -4.94 24.37 19.86
C ALA A 11 -3.71 24.89 19.09
N ALA A 12 -3.16 24.10 18.17
CA ALA A 12 -2.09 24.52 17.29
C ALA A 12 -2.53 25.54 16.23
N ALA A 13 -3.81 25.52 15.84
CA ALA A 13 -4.34 26.31 14.74
C ALA A 13 -5.08 27.57 15.21
N ILE A 14 -5.69 27.53 16.41
CA ILE A 14 -6.44 28.66 17.01
C ILE A 14 -5.68 30.01 16.94
N PRO A 15 -4.38 30.10 17.27
CA PRO A 15 -3.67 31.39 17.25
C PRO A 15 -3.53 32.02 15.86
N TYR A 16 -3.74 31.23 14.80
CA TYR A 16 -3.58 31.65 13.42
C TYR A 16 -4.93 31.79 12.69
N MET A 17 -6.04 31.51 13.38
CA MET A 17 -7.38 31.61 12.79
C MET A 17 -7.94 33.03 12.98
N PRO A 18 -8.66 33.57 11.97
CA PRO A 18 -9.48 34.75 12.18
C PRO A 18 -10.61 34.43 13.18
N GLN A 19 -11.08 35.45 13.91
CA GLN A 19 -12.10 35.27 14.96
C GLN A 19 -13.35 34.53 14.45
N ALA A 20 -13.81 34.84 13.23
CA ALA A 20 -14.93 34.13 12.60
C ALA A 20 -14.70 32.62 12.44
N GLY A 21 -13.46 32.16 12.24
CA GLY A 21 -13.11 30.75 12.18
C GLY A 21 -13.09 30.08 13.56
N VAL A 22 -12.69 30.83 14.60
CA VAL A 22 -12.76 30.36 16.00
C VAL A 22 -14.22 30.20 16.43
N ASP A 23 -15.06 31.17 16.09
CA ASP A 23 -16.50 31.15 16.39
C ASP A 23 -17.21 30.01 15.65
N ALA A 24 -16.88 29.80 14.36
CA ALA A 24 -17.39 28.67 13.58
C ALA A 24 -17.00 27.32 14.20
N MET A 25 -15.76 27.16 14.66
CA MET A 25 -15.32 25.93 15.33
C MET A 25 -16.07 25.66 16.65
N ALA A 26 -16.41 26.71 17.40
CA ALA A 26 -17.20 26.60 18.62
C ALA A 26 -18.66 26.22 18.36
N HIS A 27 -19.22 26.63 17.22
CA HIS A 27 -20.60 26.34 16.81
C HIS A 27 -20.77 25.01 16.06
N ASP A 28 -19.87 24.69 15.13
CA ASP A 28 -20.01 23.58 14.20
C ASP A 28 -19.40 22.26 14.70
N ASN A 29 -18.80 22.28 15.91
CA ASN A 29 -18.20 21.12 16.56
C ASN A 29 -17.26 20.34 15.62
N HIS A 30 -16.39 21.06 14.90
CA HIS A 30 -15.44 20.45 13.97
C HIS A 30 -14.52 19.46 14.71
N ALA A 31 -14.60 18.18 14.33
CA ALA A 31 -13.86 17.12 15.00
C ALA A 31 -12.46 16.86 14.42
N HIS A 32 -12.08 17.53 13.32
CA HIS A 32 -10.79 17.35 12.64
C HIS A 32 -10.44 18.56 11.74
N LEU A 33 -9.18 18.62 11.32
CA LEU A 33 -8.71 19.56 10.30
C LEU A 33 -8.91 18.92 8.91
N HIS A 34 -9.33 19.71 7.92
CA HIS A 34 -9.52 19.30 6.52
C HIS A 34 -8.19 19.14 5.76
N ASN A 35 -7.21 18.53 6.42
CA ASN A 35 -5.89 18.24 5.87
C ASN A 35 -5.26 17.17 6.76
N ASP A 36 -5.03 15.98 6.20
CA ASP A 36 -4.48 14.84 6.92
C ASP A 36 -3.11 15.19 7.53
N THR A 37 -2.24 15.87 6.76
CA THR A 37 -0.89 16.22 7.22
C THR A 37 -0.95 17.13 8.45
N LEU A 38 -1.74 18.19 8.42
CA LEU A 38 -1.96 19.09 9.56
C LEU A 38 -2.63 18.37 10.72
N ASN A 39 -3.58 17.49 10.45
CA ASN A 39 -4.27 16.72 11.47
C ASN A 39 -3.34 15.75 12.22
N PHE A 40 -2.46 15.04 11.50
CA PHE A 40 -1.45 14.17 12.10
C PHE A 40 -0.30 14.96 12.75
N ALA A 41 0.13 16.06 12.15
CA ALA A 41 1.18 16.93 12.70
C ALA A 41 0.73 17.59 14.01
N SER A 42 -0.48 18.15 14.05
CA SER A 42 -1.02 18.80 15.24
C SER A 42 -1.38 17.80 16.35
N GLY A 43 -1.86 16.61 15.99
CA GLY A 43 -2.22 15.56 16.95
C GLY A 43 -1.01 14.83 17.52
N ALA A 44 -0.12 14.32 16.66
CA ALA A 44 0.98 13.42 17.02
C ALA A 44 2.38 13.95 16.68
N GLY A 45 2.49 15.18 16.14
CA GLY A 45 3.78 15.80 15.84
C GLY A 45 4.48 15.14 14.66
N ALA A 46 5.82 15.17 14.68
CA ALA A 46 6.64 14.58 13.63
C ALA A 46 6.41 13.07 13.48
N LEU A 47 6.16 12.36 14.59
CA LEU A 47 5.85 10.93 14.58
C LEU A 47 4.58 10.61 13.80
N GLY A 48 3.54 11.44 13.93
CA GLY A 48 2.30 11.29 13.16
C GLY A 48 2.53 11.42 11.66
N ILE A 49 3.31 12.42 11.26
CA ILE A 49 3.69 12.62 9.85
C ILE A 49 4.48 11.43 9.33
N LEU A 50 5.48 10.96 10.09
CA LEU A 50 6.28 9.80 9.69
C LEU A 50 5.43 8.53 9.55
N ALA A 51 4.51 8.29 10.48
CA ALA A 51 3.58 7.15 10.39
C ALA A 51 2.66 7.26 9.16
N TYR A 52 2.14 8.45 8.88
CA TYR A 52 1.33 8.71 7.69
C TYR A 52 2.13 8.46 6.41
N LEU A 53 3.35 8.99 6.30
CA LEU A 53 4.22 8.77 5.14
C LEU A 53 4.60 7.30 4.98
N ALA A 54 4.88 6.59 6.09
CA ALA A 54 5.15 5.16 6.07
C ALA A 54 3.93 4.37 5.56
N LEU A 55 2.73 4.76 5.96
CA LEU A 55 1.49 4.16 5.49
C LEU A 55 1.27 4.39 3.99
N MET A 56 1.51 5.62 3.51
CA MET A 56 1.47 5.95 2.08
C MET A 56 2.51 5.18 1.27
N ALA A 57 3.69 4.94 1.84
CA ALA A 57 4.76 4.21 1.19
C ALA A 57 4.52 2.68 1.17
N ALA A 58 3.68 2.15 2.07
CA ALA A 58 3.50 0.72 2.26
C ALA A 58 3.15 -0.07 0.97
N PRO A 59 2.11 0.30 0.19
CA PRO A 59 1.80 -0.42 -1.05
C PRO A 59 2.89 -0.27 -2.11
N ILE A 60 3.56 0.89 -2.18
CA ILE A 60 4.65 1.13 -3.14
C ILE A 60 5.83 0.22 -2.82
N VAL A 61 6.28 0.19 -1.56
CA VAL A 61 7.38 -0.66 -1.11
C VAL A 61 7.04 -2.13 -1.33
N SER A 62 5.81 -2.53 -1.02
CA SER A 62 5.33 -3.90 -1.26
C SER A 62 5.38 -4.26 -2.75
N ALA A 63 4.87 -3.39 -3.63
CA ALA A 63 4.89 -3.59 -5.07
C ALA A 63 6.32 -3.64 -5.64
N VAL A 64 7.22 -2.76 -5.22
CA VAL A 64 8.60 -2.73 -5.71
C VAL A 64 9.41 -3.94 -5.24
N ARG A 65 9.18 -4.43 -4.01
CA ARG A 65 9.89 -5.59 -3.45
C ARG A 65 9.33 -6.93 -3.89
N SER A 66 8.13 -6.95 -4.46
CA SER A 66 7.51 -8.18 -4.95
C SER A 66 8.19 -8.70 -6.25
N PRO A 67 8.08 -10.01 -6.55
CA PRO A 67 8.72 -10.61 -7.72
C PRO A 67 8.39 -9.91 -9.04
N ARG A 68 9.37 -9.79 -9.94
CA ARG A 68 9.17 -9.22 -11.28
C ARG A 68 8.47 -10.23 -12.18
N THR A 69 7.16 -10.09 -12.27
CA THR A 69 6.29 -10.90 -13.11
C THR A 69 5.71 -10.06 -14.25
N GLU A 70 4.86 -10.61 -15.10
CA GLU A 70 4.31 -9.92 -16.28
C GLU A 70 3.58 -8.62 -15.88
N HIS A 71 2.87 -8.66 -14.76
CA HIS A 71 2.10 -7.52 -14.26
C HIS A 71 2.86 -6.63 -13.26
N TRP A 72 4.17 -6.79 -13.09
CA TRP A 72 4.97 -6.03 -12.12
C TRP A 72 4.85 -4.52 -12.31
N THR A 73 5.01 -4.03 -13.54
CA THR A 73 4.92 -2.59 -13.85
C THR A 73 3.53 -2.05 -13.53
N MET A 74 2.48 -2.79 -13.87
CA MET A 74 1.10 -2.40 -13.58
C MET A 74 0.85 -2.32 -12.07
N ARG A 75 1.40 -3.28 -11.31
CA ARG A 75 1.32 -3.30 -9.84
C ARG A 75 1.99 -2.09 -9.20
N VAL A 76 3.19 -1.73 -9.66
CA VAL A 76 3.91 -0.54 -9.17
C VAL A 76 3.16 0.75 -9.54
N CYS A 77 2.70 0.88 -10.78
CA CYS A 77 1.92 2.04 -11.22
C CYS A 77 0.60 2.19 -10.44
N ALA A 78 -0.12 1.09 -10.19
CA ALA A 78 -1.35 1.11 -9.40
C ALA A 78 -1.09 1.48 -7.95
N ALA A 79 -0.04 0.94 -7.32
CA ALA A 79 0.34 1.28 -5.95
C ALA A 79 0.77 2.75 -5.82
N LEU A 80 1.52 3.28 -6.80
CA LEU A 80 1.88 4.70 -6.88
C LEU A 80 0.64 5.58 -7.05
N GLY A 81 -0.24 5.25 -7.99
CA GLY A 81 -1.47 6.00 -8.26
C GLY A 81 -2.38 6.06 -7.03
N LEU A 82 -2.58 4.93 -6.35
CA LEU A 82 -3.36 4.87 -5.11
C LEU A 82 -2.77 5.79 -4.04
N SER A 83 -1.46 5.70 -3.81
CA SER A 83 -0.79 6.47 -2.75
C SER A 83 -0.75 7.96 -3.06
N LEU A 84 -0.41 8.34 -4.29
CA LEU A 84 -0.37 9.74 -4.71
C LEU A 84 -1.77 10.37 -4.72
N GLY A 85 -2.80 9.62 -5.14
CA GLY A 85 -4.18 10.07 -5.10
C GLY A 85 -4.64 10.36 -3.67
N TYR A 86 -4.33 9.46 -2.73
CA TYR A 86 -4.65 9.67 -1.31
C TYR A 86 -3.86 10.80 -0.66
N VAL A 87 -2.59 11.00 -1.02
CA VAL A 87 -1.80 12.14 -0.55
C VAL A 87 -2.36 13.45 -1.11
N ALA A 88 -2.70 13.50 -2.40
CA ALA A 88 -3.24 14.70 -3.03
C ALA A 88 -4.60 15.08 -2.42
N MET A 89 -5.51 14.13 -2.30
CA MET A 89 -6.82 14.36 -1.67
C MET A 89 -6.71 14.63 -0.17
N GLY A 90 -5.80 13.96 0.53
CA GLY A 90 -5.50 14.17 1.95
C GLY A 90 -4.85 15.53 2.26
N LEU A 91 -4.36 16.24 1.24
CA LEU A 91 -3.87 17.61 1.39
C LEU A 91 -5.00 18.63 1.32
N THR A 92 -6.06 18.34 0.58
CA THR A 92 -7.22 19.22 0.39
C THR A 92 -8.36 18.94 1.36
N ASP A 93 -8.49 17.68 1.80
CA ASP A 93 -9.49 17.22 2.75
C ASP A 93 -8.94 16.03 3.54
N THR A 94 -9.79 15.32 4.26
CA THR A 94 -9.40 14.30 5.23
C THR A 94 -9.75 12.91 4.71
N MET A 95 -8.76 12.17 4.24
CA MET A 95 -8.94 10.79 3.78
C MET A 95 -8.73 9.79 4.91
N PHE A 96 -7.87 10.10 5.88
CA PHE A 96 -7.49 9.13 6.90
C PHE A 96 -8.15 9.31 8.26
N VAL A 97 -8.85 10.43 8.49
CA VAL A 97 -9.64 10.61 9.72
C VAL A 97 -10.88 9.72 9.73
N PHE A 98 -11.55 9.58 8.59
CA PHE A 98 -12.75 8.77 8.47
C PHE A 98 -12.45 7.30 8.21
N GLU A 99 -13.32 6.42 8.70
CA GLU A 99 -13.12 4.96 8.59
C GLU A 99 -13.31 4.42 7.18
N ILE A 100 -14.22 5.03 6.40
CA ILE A 100 -14.53 4.54 5.05
C ILE A 100 -13.34 4.74 4.09
N PRO A 101 -12.78 5.94 3.90
CA PRO A 101 -11.67 6.08 2.94
C PRO A 101 -10.41 5.36 3.43
N LYS A 102 -10.17 5.34 4.75
CA LYS A 102 -9.10 4.55 5.37
C LYS A 102 -9.20 3.06 5.04
N SER A 103 -10.37 2.46 5.22
CA SER A 103 -10.58 1.04 4.91
C SER A 103 -10.52 0.77 3.40
N MET A 104 -11.02 1.69 2.56
CA MET A 104 -10.89 1.62 1.11
C MET A 104 -9.42 1.63 0.68
N TYR A 105 -8.57 2.47 1.27
CA TYR A 105 -7.13 2.46 1.00
C TYR A 105 -6.51 1.09 1.28
N CYS A 106 -6.75 0.54 2.47
CA CYS A 106 -6.22 -0.76 2.86
C CYS A 106 -6.72 -1.88 1.93
N LEU A 107 -8.02 -1.86 1.58
CA LEU A 107 -8.63 -2.83 0.70
C LEU A 107 -8.06 -2.74 -0.73
N SER A 108 -7.97 -1.54 -1.30
CA SER A 108 -7.39 -1.33 -2.63
C SER A 108 -5.93 -1.75 -2.69
N ALA A 109 -5.14 -1.43 -1.65
CA ALA A 109 -3.76 -1.89 -1.54
C ALA A 109 -3.67 -3.42 -1.52
N ALA A 110 -4.53 -4.09 -0.74
CA ALA A 110 -4.58 -5.54 -0.69
C ALA A 110 -4.99 -6.15 -2.04
N ILE A 111 -5.97 -5.57 -2.74
CA ILE A 111 -6.41 -6.01 -4.07
C ILE A 111 -5.27 -5.88 -5.09
N ILE A 112 -4.59 -4.74 -5.14
CA ILE A 112 -3.43 -4.52 -6.02
C ILE A 112 -2.36 -5.58 -5.77
N MET A 113 -2.09 -5.90 -4.50
CA MET A 113 -1.08 -6.90 -4.16
C MET A 113 -1.53 -8.34 -4.40
N ALA A 114 -2.82 -8.66 -4.25
CA ALA A 114 -3.33 -10.01 -4.42
C ALA A 114 -3.56 -10.37 -5.90
N PHE A 115 -4.18 -9.45 -6.66
CA PHE A 115 -4.61 -9.73 -8.04
C PHE A 115 -3.52 -9.52 -9.08
N LEU A 116 -2.53 -8.68 -8.80
CA LEU A 116 -1.43 -8.44 -9.73
C LEU A 116 -0.20 -9.29 -9.41
N LEU A 117 -0.26 -10.16 -8.41
CA LEU A 117 0.80 -11.13 -8.12
C LEU A 117 0.52 -12.39 -8.91
N ASP A 118 1.34 -12.66 -9.93
CA ASP A 118 1.16 -13.85 -10.76
C ASP A 118 1.33 -15.11 -9.92
N ALA A 119 0.47 -16.11 -10.17
CA ALA A 119 0.63 -17.44 -9.59
C ALA A 119 2.01 -18.01 -9.96
N PRO A 120 2.60 -18.88 -9.12
CA PRO A 120 3.85 -19.56 -9.47
C PRO A 120 3.75 -20.16 -10.88
N PRO A 121 4.77 -20.00 -11.74
CA PRO A 121 4.71 -20.55 -13.09
C PRO A 121 4.39 -22.05 -13.00
N ALA A 122 3.35 -22.47 -13.74
CA ALA A 122 2.97 -23.87 -13.80
C ALA A 122 4.20 -24.75 -14.10
N PRO A 123 4.35 -25.93 -13.48
CA PRO A 123 5.46 -26.82 -13.76
C PRO A 123 5.59 -27.00 -15.28
N ARG A 124 6.78 -26.70 -15.82
CA ARG A 124 7.04 -26.93 -17.26
C ARG A 124 6.69 -28.38 -17.56
N ALA A 125 5.73 -28.59 -18.47
CA ALA A 125 5.43 -29.91 -18.97
C ALA A 125 6.75 -30.57 -19.43
N PRO A 126 6.99 -31.86 -19.11
CA PRO A 126 8.15 -32.58 -19.61
C PRO A 126 8.25 -32.40 -21.12
N LYS A 127 9.42 -31.99 -21.62
CA LYS A 127 9.62 -31.83 -23.07
C LYS A 127 9.23 -33.15 -23.77
N PRO A 128 8.30 -33.14 -24.74
CA PRO A 128 8.03 -34.33 -25.54
C PRO A 128 9.31 -34.62 -26.35
N GLY A 129 10.04 -35.67 -26.00
CA GLY A 129 11.27 -36.01 -26.72
C GLY A 129 12.32 -36.82 -25.96
N LEU A 130 12.22 -36.97 -24.64
CA LEU A 130 12.98 -38.00 -23.93
C LEU A 130 12.12 -39.27 -23.85
N SER A 131 11.82 -39.86 -25.01
CA SER A 131 11.38 -41.25 -25.02
C SER A 131 12.54 -42.10 -24.52
N GLU A 132 12.27 -43.02 -23.61
CA GLU A 132 13.21 -44.06 -23.16
C GLU A 132 13.70 -44.98 -24.30
N SER A 133 13.27 -44.76 -25.54
CA SER A 133 13.60 -45.57 -26.72
C SER A 133 15.01 -45.35 -27.28
N SER A 134 15.85 -44.57 -26.60
CA SER A 134 17.26 -44.35 -26.99
C SER A 134 18.26 -45.07 -26.09
N ARG A 135 17.80 -45.89 -25.12
CA ARG A 135 18.69 -46.82 -24.43
C ARG A 135 19.17 -47.87 -25.45
N PRO A 136 20.48 -48.05 -25.64
CA PRO A 136 21.00 -49.18 -26.42
C PRO A 136 20.46 -50.48 -25.81
N GLN A 137 19.85 -51.32 -26.65
CA GLN A 137 19.47 -52.68 -26.27
C GLN A 137 20.77 -53.43 -25.96
N GLU A 138 21.06 -53.61 -24.66
CA GLU A 138 22.18 -54.41 -24.21
C GLU A 138 21.92 -55.86 -24.64
N PHE A 139 22.69 -56.31 -25.62
CA PHE A 139 22.58 -57.66 -26.19
C PHE A 139 23.09 -58.64 -25.13
N ALA A 140 22.17 -59.17 -24.32
CA ALA A 140 22.46 -60.23 -23.36
C ALA A 140 22.78 -61.52 -24.14
N GLY A 141 24.06 -61.69 -24.47
CA GLY A 141 24.61 -62.95 -24.96
C GLY A 141 24.59 -63.98 -23.84
N THR A 142 23.67 -64.92 -23.93
CA THR A 142 23.69 -66.18 -23.18
C THR A 142 24.99 -66.92 -23.48
N VAL A 143 25.86 -67.08 -22.49
CA VAL A 143 26.94 -68.08 -22.54
C VAL A 143 26.60 -69.15 -21.51
N GLU A 144 26.05 -70.26 -22.00
CA GLU A 144 26.06 -71.52 -21.28
C GLU A 144 27.51 -72.00 -21.13
N ARG A 145 27.90 -72.34 -19.90
CA ARG A 145 28.68 -73.53 -19.54
C ARG A 145 28.81 -73.67 -18.02
#